data_AF-A0A936G6F1-F1
#
_entry.id   AF-A0A936G6F1-F1
#
_cell.length_a   1.000
_cell.length_b   1.000
_cell.length_c   1.000
_cell.angle_alpha   90.00
_cell.angle_beta   90.00
_cell.angle_gamma   90.00
#
_symmetry.space_group_name_H-M   'P 1'
#
loop_
_entity.id
_entity.type
_entity.pdbx_description
1 polymer ?
#
loop_
_entity_poly.entity_id
_entity_poly.type
_entity_poly.pdbx_seq_one_letter_code
_entity_poly.pdbx_strand_id
1 'polypeptide(L)'
;MDILQLIDRLEELFNDAKAVPFTHNVIVDEDKMLELIDQMRIAIPEEVKKAQQVVAQRDRVMAQAQEEANRTLQISRDKADQLVQKDMIVQEAQRRADQIVSQARGEAEATCGR
;
A
#
# COMPACT_ATOMS: atom_id res chain seq x y z
N MET A 1 -13.95 14.97 -20.99
CA MET A 1 -13.83 14.25 -22.26
C MET A 1 -12.46 13.62 -22.25
N ASP A 2 -12.38 12.31 -22.38
CA ASP A 2 -11.08 11.64 -22.32
C ASP A 2 -10.26 11.96 -23.56
N ILE A 3 -8.94 12.03 -23.40
CA ILE A 3 -8.03 12.30 -24.51
C ILE A 3 -8.23 11.34 -25.69
N LEU A 4 -8.60 10.09 -25.42
CA LEU A 4 -8.92 9.08 -26.44
C LEU A 4 -10.14 9.49 -27.28
N GLN A 5 -11.20 9.98 -26.64
CA GLN A 5 -12.40 10.45 -27.35
C GLN A 5 -12.13 11.67 -28.22
N LEU A 6 -11.20 12.54 -27.80
CA LEU A 6 -10.77 13.69 -28.60
C LEU A 6 -9.97 13.24 -29.83
N ILE A 7 -9.16 12.19 -29.69
CA ILE A 7 -8.43 11.58 -30.81
C ILE A 7 -9.40 10.91 -31.79
N ASP A 8 -10.36 10.14 -31.29
CA ASP A 8 -11.37 9.49 -32.13
C ASP A 8 -12.16 10.54 -32.95
N ARG A 9 -12.55 11.64 -32.31
CA ARG A 9 -13.29 12.73 -32.97
C ARG A 9 -12.43 13.52 -33.97
N LEU A 10 -11.12 13.60 -33.74
CA LEU A 10 -10.18 14.14 -34.72
C LEU A 10 -10.09 13.20 -35.94
N GLU A 11 -10.00 11.89 -35.70
CA GLU A 11 -9.95 10.89 -36.76
C GLU A 11 -11.23 10.87 -37.60
N GLU A 12 -12.40 10.98 -36.97
CA GLU A 12 -13.69 11.19 -37.66
C GLU A 12 -13.68 12.45 -38.53
N LEU A 13 -13.20 13.57 -38.01
CA LEU A 13 -13.12 14.83 -38.74
C LEU A 13 -12.21 14.75 -39.98
N PHE A 14 -11.13 13.95 -39.91
CA PHE A 14 -10.26 13.68 -41.05
C PHE A 14 -10.88 12.68 -42.05
N ASN A 15 -11.63 11.68 -41.58
CA ASN A 15 -12.32 10.71 -42.45
C ASN A 15 -13.46 11.35 -43.25
N ASP A 16 -14.17 12.31 -42.65
CA ASP A 16 -15.26 13.05 -43.31
C ASP A 16 -14.75 14.20 -44.20
N ALA A 17 -13.46 14.52 -44.14
CA ALA A 17 -12.87 15.62 -44.88
C ALA A 17 -12.85 15.33 -46.39
N LYS A 18 -13.14 16.37 -47.20
CA LYS A 18 -13.11 16.22 -48.66
C LYS A 18 -11.67 16.19 -49.16
N ALA A 19 -11.25 15.05 -49.71
CA ALA A 19 -9.96 14.93 -50.36
C ALA A 19 -9.90 15.75 -51.65
N VAL A 20 -8.78 16.43 -51.88
CA VAL A 20 -8.52 17.21 -53.09
C VAL A 20 -7.95 16.29 -54.18
N PRO A 21 -8.60 16.17 -55.36
CA PRO A 21 -8.14 15.28 -56.43
C PRO A 21 -6.68 15.52 -56.82
N PHE A 22 -5.95 14.44 -57.11
CA PHE A 22 -4.53 14.44 -57.47
C PHE A 22 -3.57 14.94 -56.37
N THR A 23 -4.04 15.06 -55.12
CA THR A 23 -3.19 15.42 -53.96
C THR A 23 -3.49 14.53 -52.75
N HIS A 24 -2.62 14.58 -51.73
CA HIS A 24 -2.87 14.00 -50.41
C HIS A 24 -3.53 14.99 -49.43
N ASN A 25 -3.99 16.14 -49.92
CA ASN A 25 -4.57 17.18 -49.09
C ASN A 25 -6.07 16.94 -48.88
N VAL A 26 -6.55 17.29 -47.68
CA VAL A 26 -7.96 17.23 -47.32
C VAL A 26 -8.46 18.60 -46.88
N ILE A 27 -9.73 18.90 -47.18
CA ILE A 27 -10.40 20.12 -46.75
C ILE A 27 -11.14 19.82 -45.45
N VAL A 28 -10.74 20.51 -44.40
CA VAL A 28 -11.29 20.43 -43.06
C VAL A 28 -11.88 21.76 -42.62
N ASP A 29 -12.90 21.68 -41.77
CA ASP A 29 -13.54 22.83 -41.15
C ASP A 29 -12.60 23.39 -40.05
N GLU A 30 -12.12 24.61 -40.26
CA GLU A 30 -11.16 25.28 -39.37
C GLU A 30 -11.72 25.45 -37.96
N ASP A 31 -12.98 25.88 -37.82
CA ASP A 31 -13.60 26.15 -36.53
C ASP A 31 -13.68 24.87 -35.68
N LYS A 32 -14.09 23.75 -36.29
CA LYS A 32 -14.16 22.45 -35.61
C LYS A 32 -12.78 21.92 -35.24
N MET A 33 -11.78 22.15 -36.08
CA MET A 33 -10.41 21.71 -35.81
C MET A 33 -9.80 22.51 -34.64
N LEU A 34 -10.02 23.83 -34.61
CA LEU A 34 -9.58 24.69 -33.51
C LEU A 34 -10.29 24.34 -32.19
N GLU A 35 -11.59 24.06 -32.23
CA GLU A 35 -12.35 23.62 -31.04
C GLU A 35 -11.77 22.32 -30.45
N LEU A 36 -11.44 21.34 -31.30
CA LEU A 36 -10.79 20.09 -30.86
C LEU A 36 -9.41 20.34 -30.25
N ILE A 37 -8.61 21.22 -30.85
CA ILE A 37 -7.28 21.57 -30.33
C ILE A 37 -7.39 22.22 -28.94
N ASP A 38 -8.34 23.14 -28.75
CA ASP A 38 -8.56 23.79 -27.45
C ASP A 38 -9.02 22.79 -26.39
N GLN A 39 -9.91 21.85 -26.75
CA GLN A 39 -10.33 20.78 -25.85
C GLN A 39 -9.16 19.86 -25.47
N MET A 40 -8.31 19.48 -26.43
CA MET A 40 -7.10 18.69 -26.16
C MET A 40 -6.13 19.44 -25.24
N ARG A 41 -5.97 20.75 -25.44
CA ARG A 41 -5.10 21.59 -24.63
C ARG A 41 -5.53 21.68 -23.16
N ILE A 42 -6.82 21.54 -22.90
CA ILE A 42 -7.38 21.50 -21.53
C ILE A 42 -7.28 20.08 -20.95
N ALA A 43 -7.63 19.05 -21.73
CA ALA A 43 -7.70 17.68 -21.25
C ALA A 43 -6.31 17.04 -21.00
N ILE A 44 -5.33 17.29 -21.89
CA ILE A 44 -3.99 16.67 -21.78
C ILE A 44 -3.32 17.00 -20.44
N PRO A 45 -3.22 18.27 -19.99
CA PRO A 45 -2.56 18.59 -18.72
C PRO A 45 -3.27 18.00 -17.51
N GLU A 46 -4.60 17.93 -17.53
CA GLU A 46 -5.38 17.33 -16.43
C GLU A 46 -5.11 15.83 -16.31
N GLU A 47 -5.11 15.09 -17.42
CA GLU A 47 -4.86 13.65 -17.41
C GLU A 47 -3.42 13.33 -16.99
N VAL A 48 -2.44 14.13 -17.43
CA VAL A 48 -1.04 14.01 -16.97
C VAL A 48 -0.93 14.28 -15.48
N LYS A 49 -1.61 15.31 -14.96
CA LYS A 49 -1.61 15.65 -13.53
C LYS A 49 -2.24 14.54 -12.69
N LYS A 50 -3.37 13.97 -13.13
CA LYS A 50 -4.00 12.81 -12.47
C LYS A 50 -3.05 11.62 -12.44
N ALA A 51 -2.40 11.29 -13.57
CA ALA A 51 -1.43 10.20 -13.63
C ALA A 51 -0.27 10.43 -12.64
N GLN A 52 0.28 11.64 -12.58
CA GLN A 52 1.32 12.00 -11.61
C GLN A 52 0.83 11.88 -10.16
N GLN A 53 -0.42 12.28 -9.87
CA GLN A 53 -1.02 12.12 -8.55
C GLN A 53 -1.17 10.66 -8.15
N VAL A 54 -1.61 9.79 -9.07
CA VAL A 54 -1.74 8.35 -8.82
C VAL A 54 -0.37 7.73 -8.51
N VAL A 55 0.67 8.10 -9.27
CA VAL A 55 2.04 7.63 -9.01
C VAL A 55 2.52 8.11 -7.63
N ALA A 56 2.34 9.39 -7.32
CA ALA A 56 2.74 9.93 -6.01
C ALA A 56 1.95 9.29 -4.84
N GLN A 57 0.68 8.98 -5.04
CA GLN A 57 -0.14 8.29 -4.05
C GLN A 57 0.33 6.85 -3.84
N ARG A 58 0.65 6.13 -4.92
CA ARG A 58 1.23 4.78 -4.85
C ARG A 58 2.47 4.77 -3.97
N ASP A 59 3.41 5.68 -4.21
CA ASP A 59 4.67 5.72 -3.46
C ASP A 59 4.44 6.01 -1.97
N ARG A 60 3.49 6.91 -1.66
CA ARG A 60 3.07 7.17 -0.26
C ARG A 60 2.45 5.95 0.41
N VAL A 61 1.54 5.25 -0.28
CA VAL A 61 0.89 4.05 0.25
C VAL A 61 1.91 2.95 0.49
N MET A 62 2.86 2.76 -0.42
CA MET A 62 3.94 1.79 -0.25
C MET A 62 4.83 2.12 0.95
N ALA A 63 5.19 3.40 1.15
CA ALA A 63 5.96 3.83 2.30
C ALA A 63 5.21 3.60 3.62
N GLN A 64 3.93 3.96 3.68
CA GLN A 64 3.08 3.74 4.86
C GLN A 64 2.92 2.25 5.19
N ALA A 65 2.67 1.42 4.18
CA ALA A 65 2.55 -0.03 4.37
C ALA A 65 3.85 -0.64 4.90
N GLN A 66 5.01 -0.18 4.42
CA GLN A 66 6.31 -0.66 4.91
C GLN A 66 6.57 -0.23 6.36
N GLU A 67 6.22 1.01 6.72
CA GLU A 67 6.34 1.51 8.09
C GLU A 67 5.42 0.73 9.04
N GLU A 68 4.17 0.49 8.65
CA GLU A 68 3.20 -0.26 9.44
C GLU A 68 3.60 -1.74 9.61
N ALA A 69 4.13 -2.35 8.54
CA ALA A 69 4.67 -3.71 8.60
C ALA A 69 5.85 -3.80 9.58
N ASN A 70 6.79 -2.84 9.52
CA ASN A 70 7.93 -2.78 10.44
C ASN A 70 7.48 -2.58 11.88
N ARG A 71 6.53 -1.67 12.12
CA ARG A 71 5.94 -1.43 13.44
C ARG A 71 5.26 -2.69 13.99
N THR A 72 4.51 -3.41 13.15
CA THR A 72 3.83 -4.65 13.54
C THR A 72 4.83 -5.75 13.90
N LEU A 73 5.89 -5.91 13.11
CA LEU A 73 6.96 -6.87 13.41
C LEU A 73 7.64 -6.54 14.74
N GLN A 74 7.89 -5.26 15.02
CA GLN A 74 8.52 -4.85 16.27
C GLN A 74 7.63 -5.15 17.47
N ILE A 75 6.33 -4.79 17.41
CA ILE A 75 5.37 -5.11 18.48
C ILE A 75 5.28 -6.62 18.72
N SER A 76 5.29 -7.42 17.65
CA SER A 76 5.25 -8.88 17.78
C SER A 76 6.52 -9.45 18.42
N ARG A 77 7.71 -8.91 18.08
CA ARG A 77 8.98 -9.30 18.72
C ARG A 77 8.97 -8.93 20.21
N ASP A 78 8.60 -7.70 20.53
CA ASP A 78 8.54 -7.24 21.92
C ASP A 78 7.58 -8.11 22.76
N LYS A 79 6.43 -8.49 22.19
CA LYS A 79 5.49 -9.42 22.83
C LYS A 79 6.06 -10.81 23.00
N ALA A 80 6.77 -11.35 22.00
CA ALA A 80 7.41 -12.65 22.10
C ALA A 80 8.46 -12.67 23.21
N ASP A 81 9.30 -11.63 23.28
CA ASP A 81 10.32 -11.50 24.33
C ASP A 81 9.69 -11.41 25.74
N GLN A 82 8.60 -10.66 25.88
CA GLN A 82 7.85 -10.59 27.14
C GLN A 82 7.25 -11.93 27.56
N LEU A 83 6.73 -12.71 26.62
CA LEU A 83 6.17 -14.05 26.90
C LEU A 83 7.27 -15.00 27.37
N VAL A 84 8.41 -15.04 26.67
CA VAL A 84 9.56 -15.89 27.06
C VAL A 84 10.09 -15.50 28.45
N GLN A 85 10.19 -14.20 28.74
CA GLN A 85 10.58 -13.74 30.08
C GLN A 85 9.58 -14.18 31.15
N LYS A 86 8.27 -14.06 30.90
CA LYS A 86 7.23 -14.54 31.82
C LYS A 86 7.34 -16.04 32.06
N ASP A 87 7.53 -16.84 31.01
CA ASP A 87 7.64 -18.29 31.13
C ASP A 87 8.86 -18.71 31.95
N MET A 88 10.02 -18.05 31.76
CA MET A 88 11.20 -18.29 32.59
C MET A 88 10.97 -17.96 34.07
N ILE A 89 10.30 -16.84 34.36
CA ILE A 89 9.96 -16.44 35.73
C ILE A 89 9.03 -17.48 36.37
N VAL A 90 8.02 -17.95 35.63
CA VAL A 90 7.05 -18.95 36.11
C VAL A 90 7.75 -20.29 36.39
N GLN A 91 8.64 -20.75 35.50
CA GLN A 91 9.39 -21.99 35.71
C GLN A 91 10.30 -21.91 36.94
N GLU A 92 11.03 -20.81 37.13
CA GLU A 92 11.88 -20.64 38.30
C GLU A 92 11.07 -20.54 39.61
N ALA A 93 9.91 -19.86 39.57
CA ALA A 93 9.00 -19.82 40.71
C ALA A 93 8.49 -21.21 41.09
N GLN A 94 8.11 -22.04 40.10
CA GLN A 94 7.67 -23.41 40.34
C GLN A 94 8.79 -24.26 40.95
N ARG A 95 10.02 -24.16 40.40
CA ARG A 95 11.19 -24.88 40.93
C ARG A 95 11.46 -24.54 42.39
N ARG A 96 11.36 -23.25 42.75
CA ARG A 96 11.51 -22.80 44.15
C ARG A 96 10.38 -23.32 45.04
N ALA A 97 9.14 -23.30 44.55
CA ALA A 97 8.00 -23.83 45.30
C ALA A 97 8.20 -25.33 45.61
N ASP A 98 8.61 -26.12 44.62
CA ASP A 98 8.88 -27.55 44.78
C ASP A 98 10.03 -27.80 45.78
N GLN A 99 11.09 -26.99 45.73
CA GLN A 99 12.18 -27.05 46.70
C GLN A 99 11.71 -26.77 48.13
N ILE A 100 10.92 -25.71 48.34
CA ILE A 100 10.37 -25.36 49.66
C ILE A 100 9.48 -26.48 50.19
N VAL A 101 8.60 -27.04 49.34
CA VAL A 101 7.71 -28.15 49.73
C VAL A 101 8.54 -29.39 50.10
N SER A 102 9.56 -29.72 49.32
CA SER A 102 10.45 -30.84 49.62
C SER A 102 11.18 -30.65 50.95
N GLN A 103 11.66 -29.43 51.21
CA GLN A 103 12.41 -29.10 52.43
C GLN A 103 11.49 -29.18 53.66
N ALA A 104 10.29 -28.60 53.58
CA ALA A 104 9.29 -28.66 54.63
C ALA A 104 8.84 -30.11 54.94
N ARG A 105 8.70 -30.96 53.91
CA ARG A 105 8.40 -32.39 54.11
C ARG A 105 9.54 -33.12 54.84
N GLY A 106 10.78 -32.89 54.44
CA GLY A 106 11.94 -33.48 55.10
C GLY A 106 12.09 -33.04 56.57
N GLU A 107 11.83 -31.77 56.86
CA GLU A 107 11.80 -31.24 58.23
C GLU A 107 10.67 -31.83 59.07
N ALA A 108 9.47 -31.99 58.49
CA ALA A 108 8.33 -32.62 59.17
C ALA A 108 8.61 -34.09 59.50
N GLU A 109 9.17 -34.86 58.57
CA GLU A 109 9.57 -36.26 58.80
C GLU A 109 10.64 -36.38 59.88
N ALA A 110 11.66 -35.49 59.85
CA ALA A 110 12.71 -35.46 60.86
C ALA A 110 12.19 -35.10 62.26
N THR A 111 11.12 -34.31 62.35
CA THR A 111 10.51 -33.90 63.62
C THR A 111 9.54 -34.94 64.17
N CYS A 112 8.81 -35.65 63.30
CA CYS A 112 7.83 -36.68 63.72
C CYS A 112 8.48 -38.05 64.04
N GLY A 113 9.72 -38.29 63.59
CA GLY A 113 10.49 -39.51 63.88
C GLY A 113 11.30 -39.50 65.18
N ARG A 114 11.23 -38.41 65.97
CA ARG A 114 11.75 -38.31 67.34
C ARG A 114 10.62 -38.43 68.34
#